data_AF-A0A6N8ZD81-F1
#
_entry.id   AF-A0A6N8ZD81-F1
#
_cell.length_a   1.000
_cell.length_b   1.000
_cell.length_c   1.000
_cell.angle_alpha   90.00
_cell.angle_beta   90.00
_cell.angle_gamma   90.00
#
_symmetry.space_group_name_H-M   'P 1'
#
loop_
_entity.id
_entity.type
_entity.pdbx_description
1 polymer ?
#
loop_
_entity_poly.entity_id
_entity_poly.type
_entity_poly.pdbx_seq_one_letter_code
_entity_poly.pdbx_strand_id
1 'polypeptide(L)'
;MVRIQLDIPEAEREQFAKQAEREGMALEAWLISVARQHSPQLAAPADDRFQSVEELMAFLEECRANSGLEREPEWEVHLRNMHDSRIQGIPGV
;
A
#
# COMPACT_ATOMS: atom_id res chain seq x y z
N MET A 1 8.47 -10.78 -2.10
CA MET A 1 7.35 -11.48 -1.44
C MET A 1 6.62 -10.46 -0.59
N VAL A 2 5.39 -10.10 -0.96
CA VAL A 2 4.60 -9.08 -0.26
C VAL A 2 3.95 -9.73 0.97
N ARG A 3 4.09 -9.10 2.13
CA ARG A 3 3.43 -9.53 3.37
C ARG A 3 2.21 -8.65 3.58
N ILE A 4 1.03 -9.26 3.64
CA ILE A 4 -0.23 -8.57 3.92
C ILE A 4 -0.60 -8.88 5.36
N GLN A 5 -0.79 -7.84 6.18
CA GLN A 5 -1.33 -7.96 7.54
C GLN A 5 -2.76 -7.43 7.54
N LEU A 6 -3.67 -8.18 8.14
CA LEU A 6 -5.10 -7.89 8.21
C LEU A 6 -5.52 -7.98 9.67
N ASP A 7 -6.12 -6.92 10.18
CA ASP A 7 -6.80 -6.95 11.48
C ASP A 7 -8.23 -7.43 11.26
N ILE A 8 -8.50 -8.66 11.68
CA ILE A 8 -9.81 -9.31 11.53
C ILE A 8 -10.36 -9.61 12.94
N PRO A 9 -11.63 -9.26 13.23
CA PRO A 9 -12.26 -9.67 14.47
C PRO A 9 -12.21 -11.18 14.68
N GLU A 10 -11.99 -11.62 15.92
CA GLU A 10 -11.76 -13.03 16.23
C GLU A 10 -12.92 -13.95 15.78
N ALA A 11 -14.16 -13.48 15.92
CA ALA A 11 -15.34 -14.22 15.48
C ALA A 11 -15.37 -14.48 13.96
N GLU A 12 -14.90 -13.52 13.16
CA GLU A 12 -14.82 -13.66 11.70
C GLU A 12 -13.66 -14.58 11.31
N ARG A 13 -12.52 -14.47 12.01
CA ARG A 13 -11.37 -15.34 11.81
C ARG A 13 -11.72 -16.81 11.98
N GLU A 14 -12.50 -17.15 13.01
CA GLU A 14 -12.98 -18.53 13.23
C GLU A 14 -13.91 -19.02 12.12
N GLN A 15 -14.79 -18.15 11.61
CA GLN A 15 -15.70 -18.52 10.53
C GLN A 15 -14.93 -18.84 9.25
N PHE A 16 -13.94 -17.99 8.90
CA PHE A 16 -13.07 -18.22 7.76
C PHE A 16 -12.22 -19.48 7.92
N ALA A 17 -11.71 -19.74 9.12
CA ALA A 17 -10.93 -20.96 9.40
C ALA A 17 -11.76 -22.23 9.17
N LYS A 18 -13.00 -22.25 9.66
CA LYS A 18 -13.92 -23.38 9.43
C LYS A 18 -14.25 -23.57 7.95
N GLN A 19 -14.37 -22.48 7.20
CA GLN A 19 -14.64 -22.55 5.78
C GLN A 19 -13.42 -23.07 5.00
N ALA A 20 -12.22 -22.60 5.34
CA ALA A 20 -10.97 -23.10 4.76
C ALA A 20 -10.78 -24.61 5.03
N GLU A 21 -11.07 -25.06 6.24
CA GLU A 21 -10.99 -26.48 6.62
C GLU A 21 -11.97 -27.35 5.81
N ARG A 22 -13.21 -26.88 5.61
CA ARG A 22 -14.20 -27.56 4.76
C ARG A 22 -13.75 -27.72 3.31
N GLU A 23 -12.96 -26.76 2.83
CA GLU A 23 -12.39 -26.77 1.49
C GLU A 23 -11.03 -27.48 1.42
N GLY A 24 -10.55 -28.02 2.55
CA GLY A 24 -9.27 -28.73 2.64
C GLY A 24 -8.05 -27.81 2.47
N MET A 25 -8.20 -26.52 2.75
CA MET A 25 -7.16 -25.49 2.58
C MET A 25 -6.73 -24.90 3.92
N ALA A 26 -5.50 -24.38 3.97
CA ALA A 26 -5.07 -23.51 5.06
C ALA A 26 -5.81 -22.14 4.95
N LEU A 27 -6.09 -21.51 6.09
CA LEU A 27 -6.78 -20.22 6.16
C LEU A 27 -6.17 -19.16 5.24
N GLU A 28 -4.85 -19.01 5.25
CA GLU A 28 -4.15 -18.04 4.40
C GLU A 28 -4.33 -18.33 2.91
N ALA A 29 -4.22 -19.60 2.51
CA ALA A 29 -4.41 -20.01 1.12
C ALA A 29 -5.85 -19.77 0.66
N TRP A 30 -6.82 -20.00 1.55
CA TRP A 30 -8.23 -19.73 1.30
C TRP A 30 -8.51 -18.23 1.17
N LEU A 31 -7.98 -17.39 2.07
CA LEU A 31 -8.14 -15.93 1.98
C LEU A 31 -7.56 -15.37 0.68
N ILE A 32 -6.39 -15.87 0.25
CA ILE A 32 -5.77 -15.47 -1.02
C ILE A 32 -6.61 -15.94 -2.22
N SER A 33 -7.17 -17.16 -2.18
CA SER A 33 -7.98 -17.68 -3.29
C SER A 33 -9.27 -16.87 -3.45
N VAL A 34 -9.95 -16.56 -2.35
CA VAL A 34 -11.15 -15.72 -2.31
C VAL A 34 -10.84 -14.31 -2.80
N ALA A 35 -9.76 -13.69 -2.31
CA ALA A 35 -9.35 -12.35 -2.77
C ALA A 35 -9.13 -12.29 -4.29
N ARG A 36 -8.49 -13.32 -4.88
CA ARG A 36 -8.29 -13.41 -6.33
C ARG A 36 -9.57 -13.61 -7.12
N GLN A 37 -10.54 -14.34 -6.58
CA GLN A 37 -11.85 -14.53 -7.22
C GLN A 37 -12.68 -13.24 -7.22
N HIS A 38 -12.66 -12.49 -6.12
CA HIS A 38 -13.42 -11.24 -5.98
C HIS A 38 -12.74 -10.03 -6.63
N SER A 39 -11.44 -10.11 -6.89
CA SER A 39 -10.67 -9.07 -7.56
C SER A 39 -9.83 -9.69 -8.67
N PRO A 40 -10.40 -9.90 -9.87
CA PRO A 40 -9.66 -10.46 -11.01
C PRO A 40 -8.43 -9.61 -11.40
N GLN A 41 -8.44 -8.33 -11.01
CA GLN A 41 -7.31 -7.40 -11.14
C GLN A 41 -6.09 -7.81 -10.29
N LEU A 42 -6.31 -8.46 -9.13
CA LEU A 42 -5.26 -9.05 -8.27
C LEU A 42 -4.81 -10.44 -8.75
N ALA A 43 -5.55 -11.07 -9.67
CA ALA A 43 -5.24 -12.38 -10.22
C ALA A 43 -4.31 -12.31 -11.44
N ALA A 44 -4.32 -11.19 -12.17
CA ALA A 44 -3.30 -10.91 -13.17
C ALA A 44 -1.98 -10.55 -12.47
N PRO A 45 -0.81 -10.99 -12.96
CA PRO A 45 0.41 -10.26 -12.62
C PRO A 45 0.15 -8.81 -13.01
N ALA A 46 0.22 -7.90 -12.05
CA ALA A 46 0.19 -6.47 -12.36
C ALA A 46 1.31 -6.24 -13.37
N ASP A 47 0.97 -6.05 -14.65
CA ASP A 47 1.88 -5.38 -15.56
C ASP A 47 1.78 -3.92 -15.14
N ASP A 48 2.49 -3.62 -14.05
CA ASP A 48 2.47 -2.37 -13.27
C ASP A 48 3.17 -1.24 -14.04
N ARG A 49 3.13 -1.33 -15.37
CA ARG A 49 3.80 -0.50 -16.34
C ARG A 49 2.74 0.18 -17.17
N PHE A 50 2.81 1.51 -17.17
CA PHE A 50 2.08 2.33 -18.12
C PHE A 50 2.40 1.84 -19.54
N GLN A 51 1.34 1.53 -20.29
CA GLN A 51 1.43 1.03 -21.66
C GLN A 51 1.60 2.18 -22.66
N SER A 52 1.40 3.43 -22.22
CA SER A 52 1.65 4.63 -23.02
C SER A 52 2.00 5.88 -22.20
N VAL A 53 2.48 6.92 -22.89
CA VAL A 53 2.75 8.24 -22.29
C VAL A 53 1.43 8.90 -21.89
N GLU A 54 0.36 8.70 -22.66
CA GLU A 54 -0.96 9.23 -22.37
C GLU A 54 -1.53 8.66 -21.06
N GLU A 55 -1.32 7.37 -20.80
CA GLU A 55 -1.75 6.71 -19.56
C GLU A 55 -1.01 7.27 -18.34
N LEU A 56 0.31 7.45 -18.46
CA LEU A 56 1.12 8.08 -17.41
C LEU A 56 0.67 9.53 -17.14
N MET A 57 0.40 10.30 -18.19
CA MET A 57 -0.05 11.69 -18.06
C MET A 57 -1.43 11.79 -17.40
N ALA A 58 -2.36 10.88 -17.74
CA ALA A 58 -3.67 10.82 -17.12
C ALA A 58 -3.57 10.51 -15.62
N PHE A 59 -2.74 9.54 -15.25
CA PHE A 59 -2.49 9.20 -13.84
C PHE A 59 -1.89 10.38 -13.06
N LEU A 60 -0.90 11.08 -13.62
CA LEU A 60 -0.29 12.24 -12.96
C LEU A 60 -1.28 13.39 -12.75
N GLU A 61 -2.20 13.59 -13.69
CA GLU A 61 -3.23 14.62 -13.57
C GLU A 61 -4.27 14.24 -12.51
N GLU A 62 -4.63 12.96 -12.41
CA GLU A 62 -5.48 12.45 -11.32
C GLU A 62 -4.82 12.63 -9.95
N CYS A 63 -3.52 12.31 -9.83
CA CYS A 63 -2.77 12.57 -8.60
C CYS A 63 -2.78 14.05 -8.23
N ARG A 64 -2.60 14.94 -9.21
CA ARG A 64 -2.63 16.40 -9.01
C ARG A 64 -4.02 16.90 -8.59
N ALA A 65 -5.07 16.35 -9.19
CA ALA A 65 -6.45 16.71 -8.86
C ALA A 65 -6.84 16.25 -7.46
N ASN A 66 -6.30 15.11 -7.00
CA ASN A 66 -6.58 14.52 -5.70
C ASN A 66 -5.62 14.99 -4.59
N SER A 67 -4.45 15.51 -4.94
CA SER A 67 -3.59 16.24 -3.99
C SER A 67 -4.27 17.56 -3.67
N GLY A 68 -5.07 17.58 -2.60
CA GLY A 68 -5.69 18.80 -2.11
C GLY A 68 -4.67 19.94 -1.96
N LEU A 69 -5.14 21.19 -2.04
CA LEU A 69 -4.37 22.44 -1.87
C LEU A 69 -3.67 22.58 -0.50
N GLU A 70 -3.79 21.59 0.37
CA GLU A 70 -3.08 21.55 1.64
C GLU A 70 -1.60 21.29 1.38
N ARG A 71 -0.86 22.38 1.26
CA ARG A 71 0.60 22.41 1.49
C ARG A 71 0.86 21.56 2.73
N GLU A 72 1.60 20.46 2.60
CA GLU A 72 1.89 19.54 3.71
C GLU A 72 2.27 20.38 4.95
N PRO A 73 1.50 20.30 6.06
CA PRO A 73 1.61 21.25 7.17
C PRO A 73 2.95 21.19 7.93
N GLU A 74 3.88 20.34 7.50
CA GLU A 74 5.15 20.08 8.16
C GLU A 74 6.36 20.36 7.26
N TRP A 75 6.20 20.79 6.00
CA TRP A 75 7.33 20.92 5.08
C TRP A 75 8.40 21.92 5.58
N GLU A 76 7.96 23.03 6.16
CA GLU A 76 8.86 24.03 6.75
C GLU A 76 9.55 23.52 8.02
N VAL A 77 8.85 22.68 8.79
CA VAL A 77 9.41 22.00 9.96
C VAL A 77 10.47 20.98 9.52
N HIS A 78 10.20 20.24 8.44
CA HIS A 78 11.10 19.26 7.87
C HIS A 78 12.38 19.90 7.29
N LEU A 79 12.24 21.01 6.55
CA LEU A 79 13.39 21.79 6.07
C LEU A 79 14.23 22.37 7.21
N ARG A 80 13.59 22.86 8.27
CA ARG A 80 14.28 23.33 9.48
C ARG A 80 15.05 22.19 10.15
N ASN A 81 14.44 21.01 10.31
CA ASN A 81 15.12 19.84 10.89
C ASN A 81 16.32 19.38 10.06
N MET A 82 16.23 19.40 8.72
CA MET A 82 17.37 19.11 7.85
C MET A 82 18.49 20.14 7.99
N HIS A 83 18.14 21.42 8.07
CA HIS A 83 19.10 22.50 8.26
C HIS A 83 19.82 22.40 9.62
N ASP A 84 19.05 22.16 10.69
CA ASP A 84 19.59 22.02 12.04
C ASP A 84 20.45 20.75 12.18
N SER A 85 20.07 19.66 11.52
CA SER A 85 20.89 18.45 11.43
C SER A 85 22.20 18.67 10.68
N ARG A 86 22.21 19.52 9.64
CA ARG A 86 23.44 19.92 8.92
C ARG A 86 24.38 20.75 9.78
N ILE A 87 23.84 21.59 10.66
CA ILE A 87 24.65 22.41 11.58
C ILE A 87 25.20 21.58 12.74
N GLN A 88 24.39 20.65 13.28
CA GLN A 88 24.79 19.78 14.38
C GLN A 88 25.66 18.58 13.93
N GLY A 89 25.68 18.30 12.62
CA GLY A 89 26.52 17.28 11.99
C GLY A 89 27.98 17.67 11.75
N ILE A 90 28.53 18.66 12.45
CA ILE A 90 29.97 18.91 12.49
C ILE A 90 30.57 18.26 13.75
N PRO A 91 30.97 16.97 13.72
CA PRO A 91 32.06 16.49 14.55
C PRO A 91 33.37 16.99 13.94
N GLY A 92 34.20 17.61 14.78
CA GLY A 92 35.29 18.49 14.36
C GLY A 92 36.41 17.86 13.53
N VAL A 93 37.11 18.77 12.84
CA VAL A 93 38.57 18.81 12.71
C VAL A 93 38.99 20.24 12.99
#